data_AF-A0A6C0KMW3-F1
#
_entry.id   AF-A0A6C0KMW3-F1
#
_cell.length_a   1.000
_cell.length_b   1.000
_cell.length_c   1.000
_cell.angle_alpha   90.00
_cell.angle_beta   90.00
_cell.angle_gamma   90.00
#
_symmetry.space_group_name_H-M   'P 1'
#
loop_
_entity.id
_entity.type
_entity.pdbx_description
1 polymer ?
#
loop_
_entity_poly.entity_id
_entity_poly.type
_entity_poly.pdbx_seq_one_letter_code
_entity_poly.pdbx_strand_id
1 'polypeptide(L)' 'MYMFIKFFNFRYFFISFAIGILYIYLTNDYKKVIVLYPNPTNLEKYTYVDKTNNCFQYELDETTCPKDFVNIKVEY' A
#
# COMPACT_ATOMS: atom_id res chain seq x y z
N MET A 1 -37.71 26.67 2.28
CA MET A 1 -36.44 26.10 2.79
C MET A 1 -36.44 25.74 4.28
N TYR A 2 -37.47 26.07 5.09
CA TYR A 2 -37.42 25.90 6.56
C TYR A 2 -38.14 24.65 7.11
N MET A 3 -38.86 23.91 6.25
CA MET A 3 -39.75 22.84 6.71
C MET A 3 -39.02 21.54 7.09
N PHE A 4 -37.85 21.28 6.50
CA PHE A 4 -37.12 20.02 6.70
C PHE A 4 -36.36 19.93 8.03
N ILE A 5 -35.85 21.05 8.55
CA ILE A 5 -35.09 21.07 9.81
C ILE A 5 -35.99 20.76 11.01
N LYS A 6 -37.31 21.00 10.89
CA LYS A 6 -38.29 20.75 11.96
C LYS A 6 -38.46 19.26 12.29
N PHE A 7 -38.18 18.37 11.35
CA PHE A 7 -38.26 16.92 11.53
C PHE A 7 -36.90 16.27 11.77
N PHE A 8 -35.82 17.05 11.69
CA PHE A 8 -34.46 16.54 11.84
C PHE A 8 -34.06 16.48 13.32
N ASN A 9 -33.95 15.27 13.85
CA ASN A 9 -33.57 15.06 15.24
C ASN A 9 -32.07 14.78 15.34
N PHE A 10 -31.30 15.78 15.77
CA PHE A 10 -29.85 15.72 15.90
C PHE A 10 -29.37 14.54 16.76
N ARG A 11 -30.12 14.15 17.80
CA ARG A 11 -29.74 13.04 18.66
C ARG A 11 -29.70 11.72 17.89
N TYR A 12 -30.72 11.43 17.10
CA TYR A 12 -30.76 10.21 16.28
C TYR A 12 -29.73 10.25 15.15
N PHE A 13 -29.45 11.42 14.58
CA PHE A 13 -28.39 11.60 13.59
C PHE A 13 -27.00 11.24 14.16
N PHE A 14 -26.65 11.75 15.34
CA PHE A 14 -25.35 11.42 15.93
C PHE A 14 -25.23 9.95 16.32
N ILE A 15 -26.33 9.33 16.78
CA ILE A 15 -26.35 7.90 17.10
C ILE A 15 -26.11 7.07 15.83
N SER A 16 -26.85 7.34 14.74
CA SER A 16 -26.67 6.59 13.49
C SER A 16 -25.30 6.84 12.85
N PHE A 17 -24.80 8.08 12.95
CA PHE A 17 -23.46 8.45 12.47
C PHE A 17 -22.35 7.71 13.23
N ALA A 18 -22.44 7.64 14.56
CA ALA A 18 -21.48 6.90 15.38
C ALA A 18 -21.50 5.40 15.07
N ILE A 19 -22.68 4.82 14.88
CA ILE A 19 -22.84 3.42 14.46
C ILE A 19 -22.22 3.18 13.08
N GLY A 20 -22.41 4.10 12.13
CA GLY A 20 -21.83 4.01 10.79
C GLY A 20 -20.29 4.05 10.80
N ILE A 21 -19.70 4.96 11.57
CA ILE A 21 -18.23 5.02 11.74
C ILE A 21 -17.72 3.74 12.40
N LEU A 22 -18.39 3.27 13.46
CA LEU A 22 -18.03 2.05 14.14
C LEU A 22 -18.10 0.83 13.20
N TYR A 23 -19.15 0.76 12.37
CA TYR A 23 -19.28 -0.31 11.37
C TYR A 23 -18.08 -0.32 10.44
N ILE A 24 -17.73 0.82 9.80
CA ILE A 24 -16.57 0.94 8.91
C ILE A 24 -15.26 0.56 9.61
N TYR A 25 -15.10 0.94 10.88
CA TYR A 25 -13.92 0.57 11.66
C TYR A 25 -13.81 -0.94 11.89
N LEU A 26 -14.94 -1.60 12.13
CA LEU A 26 -15.01 -3.05 12.34
C LEU A 26 -14.92 -3.84 11.03
N THR A 27 -15.49 -3.32 9.94
CA THR A 27 -15.25 -3.86 8.59
C THR A 27 -13.87 -3.44 8.11
N ASN A 28 -12.86 -4.14 8.63
CA ASN A 28 -11.50 -4.09 8.14
C ASN A 28 -11.49 -4.34 6.62
N ASP A 29 -11.33 -3.28 5.84
CA ASP A 29 -10.91 -3.42 4.45
C ASP A 29 -9.47 -3.93 4.51
N TYR A 30 -9.33 -5.24 4.27
CA TYR A 30 -8.06 -5.96 4.30
C TYR A 30 -7.05 -5.17 3.48
N LYS A 31 -6.04 -4.59 4.15
CA LYS A 31 -4.92 -3.95 3.47
C LYS A 31 -4.35 -4.97 2.50
N LYS A 32 -4.58 -4.76 1.21
CA LYS A 32 -4.09 -5.65 0.17
C LYS A 32 -2.58 -5.66 0.25
N VAL A 33 -1.99 -6.78 0.66
CA VAL A 33 -0.54 -6.95 0.65
C VAL A 33 -0.13 -7.04 -0.81
N ILE A 34 0.46 -5.97 -1.34
CA ILE A 34 1.00 -5.94 -2.70
C ILE A 34 2.49 -6.27 -2.57
N VAL A 35 2.88 -7.45 -3.05
CA VAL A 35 4.29 -7.83 -3.16
C VAL A 35 4.85 -7.16 -4.41
N LEU A 36 5.64 -6.09 -4.22
CA LEU A 36 6.32 -5.39 -5.29
C LEU A 36 7.75 -5.92 -5.41
N TYR A 37 8.15 -6.23 -6.64
CA TYR A 37 9.53 -6.57 -6.95
C TYR A 37 10.28 -5.34 -7.48
N PRO A 38 11.59 -5.22 -7.17
CA PRO A 38 12.45 -4.19 -7.74
C PRO A 38 12.54 -4.33 -9.26
N ASN A 39 12.39 -3.21 -9.95
CA ASN A 39 12.53 -3.05 -11.39
C ASN A 39 13.30 -1.76 -11.64
N PRO A 40 14.18 -1.68 -12.66
CA PRO A 40 14.90 -0.46 -13.01
C PRO A 40 14.12 0.84 -13.02
N THR A 41 12.83 0.78 -13.37
CA THR A 41 11.96 1.95 -13.44
C THR A 41 11.32 2.36 -12.10
N ASN A 42 11.40 1.53 -11.06
CA ASN A 42 10.68 1.72 -9.80
C ASN A 42 11.57 1.74 -8.54
N LEU A 43 12.89 1.58 -8.68
CA LEU A 43 13.82 1.51 -7.55
C LEU A 43 13.85 2.76 -6.68
N GLU A 44 13.75 3.94 -7.28
CA GLU A 44 13.72 5.22 -6.56
C GLU A 44 12.37 5.48 -5.89
N LYS A 45 11.31 4.80 -6.33
CA LYS A 45 9.93 5.08 -5.90
C LYS A 45 9.51 4.29 -4.66
N TYR A 46 10.13 3.14 -4.41
CA TYR A 46 9.71 2.24 -3.35
C TYR A 46 10.90 1.78 -2.50
N THR A 47 10.67 1.73 -1.19
CA THR A 47 11.61 1.11 -0.23
C THR A 47 11.15 -0.31 0.05
N TYR A 48 12.10 -1.25 0.05
CA TYR A 48 11.82 -2.66 0.25
C TYR A 48 12.12 -3.05 1.69
N VAL A 49 11.35 -4.00 2.21
CA VAL A 49 11.48 -4.51 3.58
C VAL A 49 11.85 -5.98 3.51
N ASP A 50 12.90 -6.38 4.23
CA ASP A 50 13.34 -7.77 4.29
C ASP A 50 12.56 -8.56 5.36
N LYS A 51 12.85 -9.87 5.44
CA LYS A 51 12.25 -10.76 6.45
C LYS A 51 12.65 -10.41 7.89
N THR A 52 13.67 -9.59 8.06
CA THR A 52 14.17 -9.10 9.36
C THR A 52 13.69 -7.68 9.68
N ASN A 53 12.73 -7.14 8.91
CA ASN A 53 12.18 -5.79 9.03
C ASN A 53 13.18 -4.64 8.81
N ASN A 54 14.27 -4.87 8.08
CA ASN A 54 15.15 -3.78 7.65
C ASN A 54 14.64 -3.16 6.35
N CYS A 55 14.72 -1.84 6.27
CA CYS A 55 14.37 -1.07 5.08
C CYS A 55 15.63 -0.85 4.22
N PHE A 56 15.55 -1.12 2.93
CA PHE A 56 16.65 -0.90 1.98
C PHE A 56 16.14 -0.43 0.61
N GLN A 57 17.03 0.19 -0.15
CA GLN A 57 16.81 0.60 -1.53
C GLN A 57 17.85 -0.10 -2.42
N TYR A 58 17.44 -0.43 -3.63
CA TYR A 58 18.36 -0.95 -4.64
C TYR A 58 18.87 0.20 -5.49
N GLU A 59 20.15 0.16 -5.82
CA GLU A 59 20.77 1.00 -6.82
C GLU A 59 21.19 0.09 -7.98
N LEU A 60 20.95 0.55 -9.22
CA LEU A 60 21.36 -0.17 -10.40
C LEU A 60 22.61 0.47 -10.96
N ASP A 61 23.65 -0.33 -11.05
CA ASP A 61 24.84 0.02 -11.81
C ASP A 61 24.66 -0.48 -13.25
N GLU A 62 24.56 0.45 -14.19
CA GLU A 62 24.60 0.11 -15.61
C GLU A 62 25.99 -0.39 -15.98
N THR A 63 26.05 -1.60 -16.52
CA THR A 63 27.30 -2.20 -16.99
C THR A 63 27.24 -2.45 -18.49
N THR A 64 28.39 -2.38 -19.15
CA THR A 64 28.48 -2.76 -20.55
C THR A 64 28.29 -4.26 -20.68
N CYS A 65 27.30 -4.68 -21.49
CA CYS A 65 27.13 -6.09 -21.81
C CYS A 65 28.43 -6.65 -22.39
N PRO A 66 29.01 -7.70 -21.76
CA PRO A 66 30.21 -8.33 -22.29
C PRO A 66 29.90 -8.97 -23.65
N LYS A 67 30.86 -8.86 -24.58
CA LYS A 67 30.75 -9.48 -25.91
C LYS A 67 30.97 -11.00 -25.86
N ASP A 68 31.62 -11.46 -24.80
CA ASP A 68 31.92 -12.87 -24.57
C ASP A 68 30.83 -13.52 -23.72
N PHE A 69 30.60 -14.82 -23.95
CA PHE A 69 29.64 -15.59 -23.17
C PHE A 69 30.11 -15.69 -21.71
N VAL A 70 29.37 -15.04 -20.81
CA VAL A 70 29.58 -15.20 -19.37
C VAL A 70 28.83 -16.45 -18.92
N ASN A 71 29.57 -17.48 -18.52
CA ASN A 71 29.00 -18.65 -17.86
C ASN A 71 28.63 -18.28 -16.42
N ILE A 72 27.42 -17.79 -16.21
CA ILE A 72 26.88 -17.55 -14.87
C ILE A 72 26.41 -18.90 -14.33
N LYS A 73 27.10 -19.44 -13.32
CA LYS A 73 26.59 -20.59 -12.57
C LYS A 73 25.38 -20.12 -11.77
N VAL A 74 24.19 -20.53 -12.20
CA VAL A 74 22.97 -20.36 -11.42
C VAL A 74 22.88 -21.56 -10.47
N GLU A 75 23.28 -21.37 -9.21
CA GLU A 75 22.97 -22.34 -8.15
C GLU A 75 21.50 -22.18 -7.75
N TYR A 76 20.79 -23.32 -7.72
CA TYR A 76 19.37 -23.45 -7.36
C TYR A 76 19.21 -23.80 -5.88
#